data_AF-A0A950L4H5-F1
#
_entry.id   AF-A0A950L4H5-F1
#
_cell.length_a   1.000
_cell.length_b   1.000
_cell.length_c   1.000
_cell.angle_alpha   90.00
_cell.angle_beta   90.00
_cell.angle_gamma   90.00
#
_symmetry.space_group_name_H-M   'P 1'
#
loop_
_entity.id
_entity.type
_entity.pdbx_description
1 polymer ?
#
loop_
_entity_poly.entity_id
_entity_poly.type
_entity_poly.pdbx_seq_one_letter_code
_entity_poly.pdbx_strand_id
1 'polypeptide(L)' 'IKALVEQPLIARGAGDAPDVDTRVLLSSSAPVGEFIRARITGTQVYDLRGELL' A
#
# COMPACT_ATOMS: atom_id res chain seq x y z
N ILE A 1 -0.54 8.26 -3.03
CA ILE A 1 0.25 7.48 -4.01
C ILE A 1 -0.65 6.51 -4.77
N LYS A 2 -0.24 6.08 -5.97
CA LYS A 2 -0.85 4.95 -6.68
C LYS A 2 -0.23 3.65 -6.15
N ALA A 3 -1.03 2.69 -5.71
CA ALA A 3 -0.55 1.44 -5.13
C ALA A 3 -1.32 0.24 -5.66
N LEU A 4 -0.63 -0.88 -5.88
CA LEU A 4 -1.22 -2.16 -6.27
C LEU A 4 -1.56 -2.96 -5.01
N VAL A 5 -2.80 -3.43 -4.89
CA VAL A 5 -3.23 -4.25 -3.75
C VAL A 5 -2.76 -5.68 -3.95
N GLU A 6 -1.90 -6.16 -3.06
CA GLU A 6 -1.36 -7.53 -3.09
C GLU A 6 -2.09 -8.46 -2.13
N GLN A 7 -2.58 -7.92 -1.02
CA GLN A 7 -3.44 -8.59 -0.04
C GLN A 7 -4.48 -7.59 0.46
N PRO A 8 -5.59 -8.04 1.10
CA PRO A 8 -6.67 -7.14 1.50
C PRO A 8 -6.20 -5.88 2.23
N LEU A 9 -5.21 -5.98 3.13
CA LEU A 9 -4.68 -4.85 3.92
C LEU A 9 -3.26 -4.44 3.54
N ILE A 10 -2.72 -4.96 2.43
CA ILE A 10 -1.35 -4.72 2.01
C ILE A 10 -1.34 -4.34 0.54
N ALA A 11 -0.84 -3.15 0.27
CA ALA A 11 -0.54 -2.69 -1.07
C ALA A 11 0.96 -2.40 -1.21
N ARG A 12 1.39 -2.16 -2.44
CA ARG A 12 2.76 -1.76 -2.76
C ARG A 12 2.72 -0.59 -3.72
N GLY A 13 3.55 0.43 -3.51
CA GLY A 13 3.55 1.60 -4.39
C GLY A 13 3.86 1.19 -5.83
N ALA A 14 3.32 1.92 -6.81
CA ALA A 14 3.49 1.57 -8.22
C ALA A 14 4.95 1.62 -8.70
N GLY A 15 5.86 2.25 -7.95
CA GLY A 15 7.30 2.27 -8.21
C GLY A 15 8.12 1.33 -7.32
N ASP A 16 7.50 0.67 -6.36
CA ASP A 16 8.18 -0.20 -5.39
C ASP A 16 8.25 -1.65 -5.92
N ALA A 17 9.43 -2.25 -5.88
CA ALA A 17 9.66 -3.64 -6.25
C ALA A 17 9.10 -4.62 -5.20
N PRO A 18 8.54 -5.77 -5.61
CA PRO A 18 8.08 -6.80 -4.68
C PRO A 18 9.23 -7.35 -3.84
N ASP A 19 8.93 -7.69 -2.58
CA ASP A 19 9.81 -8.35 -1.59
C ASP A 19 11.07 -7.58 -1.14
N VAL A 20 11.49 -6.54 -1.87
CA VAL A 20 12.69 -5.75 -1.59
C VAL A 20 12.34 -4.37 -1.05
N ASP A 21 11.38 -3.70 -1.69
CA ASP A 21 10.98 -2.35 -1.33
C ASP A 21 9.83 -2.36 -0.31
N THR A 22 9.42 -1.15 0.03
CA THR A 22 8.44 -0.79 1.03
C THR A 22 7.04 -1.35 0.78
N ARG A 23 6.32 -1.74 1.84
CA ARG A 23 4.88 -2.03 1.78
C ARG A 23 4.04 -0.84 2.22
N VAL A 24 2.78 -0.84 1.78
CA VAL A 24 1.74 0.10 2.20
C VAL A 24 0.69 -0.67 3.01
N LEU A 25 0.70 -0.45 4.33
CA LEU A 25 -0.25 -1.01 5.28
C LEU A 25 -1.54 -0.18 5.24
N LEU A 26 -2.63 -0.77 4.75
CA LEU A 26 -3.91 -0.11 4.59
C LEU A 26 -4.74 -0.13 5.88
N SER A 27 -5.44 0.96 6.18
CA SER A 27 -6.37 1.05 7.31
C SER A 27 -7.69 0.29 7.11
N SER A 28 -8.03 -0.04 5.86
CA SER A 28 -9.21 -0.83 5.49
C SER A 28 -8.92 -1.67 4.24
N SER A 29 -9.72 -2.73 4.03
CA SER A 29 -9.44 -3.70 2.98
C SER A 29 -9.75 -3.18 1.58
N ALA A 30 -8.93 -3.56 0.59
CA ALA A 30 -9.14 -3.26 -0.81
C ALA A 30 -9.16 -4.52 -1.69
N PRO A 31 -9.76 -4.49 -2.90
CA PRO A 31 -9.75 -5.61 -3.84
C PRO A 31 -8.34 -5.95 -4.31
N VAL A 32 -7.93 -7.21 -4.16
CA VAL A 32 -6.61 -7.70 -4.59
C VAL A 32 -6.47 -7.65 -6.11
N GLY A 33 -5.32 -7.18 -6.59
CA GLY A 33 -5.01 -7.03 -8.02
C GLY A 33 -5.39 -5.68 -8.61
N GLU A 34 -6.07 -4.81 -7.86
CA GLU A 34 -6.44 -3.47 -8.32
C GLU A 34 -5.42 -2.40 -7.93
N PHE A 35 -5.33 -1.36 -8.76
CA PHE A 35 -4.63 -0.13 -8.39
C PHE A 35 -5.57 0.82 -7.67
N ILE A 36 -5.14 1.27 -6.50
CA ILE A 36 -5.85 2.26 -5.67
C ILE A 36 -5.06 3.55 -5.55
N ARG A 37 -5.74 4.62 -5.09
CA ARG A 37 -5.09 5.79 -4.52
C ARG A 37 -5.10 5.69 -3.01
N ALA A 38 -3.93 5.78 -2.39
CA ALA A 38 -3.78 5.81 -0.95
C ALA A 38 -3.18 7.14 -0.49
N ARG A 39 -3.73 7.76 0.55
CA ARG A 39 -3.07 8.85 1.27
C ARG A 39 -2.15 8.25 2.32
N ILE A 40 -0.86 8.59 2.27
CA ILE A 40 0.09 8.16 3.31
C ILE A 40 -0.10 9.03 4.54
N THR A 41 -0.30 8.39 5.68
CA THR A 41 -0.58 9.05 6.97
C THR A 41 0.54 8.87 7.99
N GLY A 42 1.49 7.99 7.70
CA GLY A 42 2.68 7.81 8.54
C GLY A 42 3.55 6.67 8.03
N THR A 43 4.51 6.29 8.86
CA THR A 43 5.44 5.19 8.59
C THR A 43 5.48 4.21 9.77
N GLN A 44 5.87 2.98 9.50
CA GLN A 44 6.14 1.95 10.49
C GLN A 44 7.41 1.20 10.09
N VAL A 45 8.51 1.53 10.77
CA VAL A 45 9.85 1.06 10.38
C VAL A 45 10.13 1.48 8.93
N TYR A 46 10.27 0.55 7.99
CA TYR A 46 10.45 0.84 6.57
C TYR A 46 9.14 0.91 5.79
N ASP A 47 8.02 0.49 6.39
CA ASP A 47 6.70 0.46 5.75
C ASP A 47 5.95 1.79 5.85
N LEU A 48 4.99 2.01 4.95
CA LEU A 48 4.08 3.15 4.95
C LEU A 48 2.73 2.74 5.54
N ARG A 49 2.10 3.66 6.28
CA ARG A 49 0.69 3.54 6.68
C ARG A 49 -0.16 4.40 5.75
N GLY A 50 -1.24 3.84 5.22
CA GLY A 50 -2.08 4.48 4.22
C GLY A 50 -3.57 4.30 4.45
N GLU A 51 -4.34 5.31 4.04
CA GLU A 51 -5.80 5.28 3.98
C GLU A 51 -6.25 5.35 2.53
N LEU A 52 -7.28 4.57 2.19
CA LEU A 52 -7.94 4.62 0.88
C LEU A 52 -8.55 6.02 0.65
N LEU A 53 -8.43 6.49 -0.59
CA LEU A 53 -9.11 7.69 -1.09
C LEU A 53 -10.33 7.32 -1.94
#